data_AF-A0A958T085-F1
#
_entry.id   AF-A0A958T085-F1
#
_cell.length_a   1.000
_cell.length_b   1.000
_cell.length_c   1.000
_cell.angle_alpha   90.00
_cell.angle_beta   90.00
_cell.angle_gamma   90.00
#
_symmetry.space_group_name_H-M   'P 1'
#
loop_
_entity.id
_entity.type
_entity.pdbx_description
1 polymer ?
#
loop_
_entity_poly.entity_id
_entity_poly.type
_entity_poly.pdbx_seq_one_letter_code
_entity_poly.pdbx_strand_id
1 'polypeptide(L)'
;PMVKTRSIDDVPMLGVTLWSDSYNDYDLRQVGEELATDIKKIKDVSITKVIGGRNRQLKVVLDKGKMAELQVDPLSIMQMIQANNGSSQSGKFNSNDTEYLLTTGKFLSTSDDVKNLVVGTSQNMPVYLKQVATVEDGPESPANYVSFGYGNGTTEGQNFKSEYPAVTISVS
;
A
#
# COMPACT_ATOMS: atom_id res chain seq x y z
N PRO A 1 21.35 15.90 20.36
CA PRO A 1 20.97 16.47 19.04
C PRO A 1 21.02 15.40 17.94
N MET A 2 19.89 15.06 17.33
CA MET A 2 19.84 14.09 16.23
C MET A 2 20.29 14.77 14.94
N VAL A 3 21.52 14.49 14.50
CA VAL A 3 22.05 14.98 13.23
C VAL A 3 21.60 14.02 12.14
N LYS A 4 20.73 14.48 11.24
CA LYS A 4 20.32 13.75 10.04
C LYS A 4 21.03 14.37 8.85
N THR A 5 22.01 13.68 8.29
CA THR A 5 22.70 14.08 7.06
C THR A 5 21.69 13.98 5.92
N ARG A 6 21.31 15.12 5.33
CA ARG A 6 20.54 15.15 4.07
C ARG A 6 21.52 15.20 2.90
N SER A 7 21.38 14.28 1.95
CA SER A 7 22.09 14.32 0.66
C SER A 7 21.42 15.39 -0.22
N ILE A 8 22.13 15.90 -1.23
CA ILE A 8 21.63 16.95 -2.14
C ILE A 8 20.35 16.50 -2.89
N ASP A 9 20.10 15.18 -2.97
CA ASP A 9 18.94 14.53 -3.60
C ASP A 9 17.59 14.72 -2.85
N ASP A 10 17.61 15.26 -1.62
CA ASP A 10 16.42 15.44 -0.76
C ASP A 10 15.66 16.77 -1.02
N VAL A 11 16.08 17.57 -2.01
CA VAL A 11 15.43 18.84 -2.36
C VAL A 11 14.58 18.67 -3.61
N PRO A 12 13.24 18.72 -3.51
CA PRO A 12 12.39 18.58 -4.69
C PRO A 12 12.62 19.76 -5.65
N MET A 13 12.86 19.46 -6.92
CA MET A 13 13.02 20.46 -7.98
C MET A 13 11.67 20.90 -8.55
N LEU A 14 10.67 20.00 -8.52
CA LEU A 14 9.32 20.27 -9.01
C LEU A 14 8.28 19.60 -8.08
N GLY A 15 7.19 20.31 -7.82
CA GLY A 15 6.00 19.78 -7.16
C GLY A 15 4.78 19.90 -8.07
N VAL A 16 4.11 18.79 -8.34
CA VAL A 16 2.87 18.74 -9.13
C VAL A 16 1.72 18.33 -8.22
N THR A 17 0.73 19.20 -8.01
CA THR A 17 -0.43 18.90 -7.17
C THR A 17 -1.64 18.53 -8.03
N LEU A 18 -2.16 17.32 -7.82
CA LEU A 18 -3.41 16.83 -8.36
C LEU A 18 -4.52 17.09 -7.35
N TRP A 19 -5.65 17.61 -7.80
CA TRP A 19 -6.84 17.83 -6.96
C TRP A 19 -8.10 17.60 -7.78
N SER A 20 -9.23 17.35 -7.11
CA SER A 20 -10.51 17.11 -7.76
C SER A 20 -11.69 17.48 -6.87
N ASP A 21 -12.80 17.85 -7.49
CA ASP A 21 -14.12 18.04 -6.87
C ASP A 21 -14.99 16.77 -6.85
N SER A 22 -14.58 15.73 -7.57
CA SER A 22 -15.34 14.51 -7.82
C SER A 22 -14.62 13.25 -7.35
N TYR A 23 -13.28 13.25 -7.38
CA TYR A 23 -12.47 12.15 -6.85
C TYR A 23 -12.07 12.38 -5.40
N ASN A 24 -12.05 11.29 -4.62
CA ASN A 24 -11.55 11.33 -3.25
C ASN A 24 -10.01 11.25 -3.23
N ASP A 25 -9.45 11.41 -2.04
CA ASP A 25 -8.02 11.39 -1.78
C ASP A 25 -7.34 10.04 -2.11
N TYR A 26 -8.06 8.93 -1.98
CA TYR A 26 -7.58 7.58 -2.31
C TYR A 26 -7.49 7.36 -3.83
N ASP A 27 -8.51 7.80 -4.57
CA ASP A 27 -8.52 7.70 -6.03
C ASP A 27 -7.41 8.59 -6.63
N LEU A 28 -7.28 9.82 -6.12
CA LEU A 28 -6.21 10.73 -6.52
C LEU A 28 -4.82 10.19 -6.20
N ARG A 29 -4.67 9.47 -5.08
CA ARG A 29 -3.41 8.81 -4.72
C ARG A 29 -3.03 7.78 -5.77
N GLN A 30 -3.96 6.92 -6.20
CA GLN A 30 -3.69 5.90 -7.23
C GLN A 30 -3.24 6.52 -8.55
N VAL A 31 -3.96 7.56 -9.00
CA VAL A 31 -3.58 8.31 -10.21
C VAL A 31 -2.19 8.93 -10.04
N GLY A 32 -1.91 9.49 -8.86
CA GLY A 32 -0.61 10.07 -8.54
C GLY A 32 0.53 9.04 -8.52
N GLU A 33 0.28 7.79 -8.10
CA GLU A 33 1.26 6.70 -8.11
C GLU A 33 1.59 6.21 -9.51
N GLU A 34 0.58 6.06 -10.36
CA GLU A 34 0.77 5.72 -11.77
C GLU A 34 1.56 6.82 -12.48
N LEU A 35 1.17 8.07 -12.29
CA LEU A 35 1.87 9.21 -12.87
C LEU A 35 3.31 9.33 -12.34
N ALA A 36 3.54 9.11 -11.04
CA ALA A 36 4.89 9.09 -10.48
C ALA A 36 5.75 7.97 -11.08
N THR A 37 5.16 6.78 -11.30
CA THR A 37 5.84 5.65 -11.95
C THR A 37 6.24 5.96 -13.39
N ASP A 38 5.40 6.69 -14.13
CA ASP A 38 5.73 7.15 -15.48
C ASP A 38 6.78 8.27 -15.48
N ILE A 39 6.67 9.26 -14.59
CA ILE A 39 7.68 10.33 -14.45
C ILE A 39 9.05 9.75 -14.11
N LYS A 40 9.10 8.70 -13.27
CA LYS A 40 10.35 8.03 -12.90
C LYS A 40 11.09 7.39 -14.08
N LYS A 41 10.44 7.15 -15.22
CA LYS A 41 11.07 6.61 -16.43
C LYS A 41 11.81 7.69 -17.25
N ILE A 42 11.60 8.96 -16.94
CA ILE A 42 12.24 10.09 -17.65
C ILE A 42 13.72 10.15 -17.27
N LYS A 43 14.57 10.38 -18.28
CA LYS A 43 16.00 10.56 -18.07
C LYS A 43 16.25 11.76 -17.13
N ASP A 44 17.19 11.59 -16.19
CA ASP A 44 17.57 12.60 -15.20
C ASP A 44 16.55 12.84 -14.07
N VAL A 45 15.49 12.02 -13.97
CA VAL A 45 14.65 11.93 -12.76
C VAL A 45 15.23 10.85 -11.84
N SER A 46 15.56 11.23 -10.61
CA SER A 46 16.14 10.31 -9.61
C SER A 46 15.06 9.77 -8.67
N ILE A 47 14.23 10.66 -8.13
CA ILE A 47 13.26 10.32 -7.09
C ILE A 47 11.92 10.99 -7.37
N THR A 48 10.87 10.17 -7.38
CA THR A 48 9.48 10.64 -7.38
C THR A 48 8.84 10.20 -6.07
N LYS A 49 8.20 11.14 -5.37
CA LYS A 49 7.45 10.83 -4.15
C LYS A 49 6.07 11.44 -4.23
N VAL A 50 5.06 10.66 -3.88
CA VAL A 50 3.68 11.11 -3.78
C VAL A 50 3.38 11.43 -2.32
N ILE A 51 2.73 12.56 -2.08
CA ILE A 51 2.48 13.15 -0.75
C ILE A 51 0.98 13.44 -0.64
N GLY A 52 0.36 13.01 0.45
CA GLY A 52 -1.09 13.12 0.64
C GLY A 52 -1.85 11.97 -0.02
N GLY A 53 -3.13 11.86 0.30
CA GLY A 53 -3.98 10.73 -0.07
C GLY A 53 -3.69 9.46 0.74
N ARG A 54 -4.73 8.65 0.94
CA ARG A 54 -4.63 7.35 1.62
C ARG A 54 -4.02 6.30 0.70
N ASN A 55 -3.07 5.52 1.20
CA ASN A 55 -2.55 4.34 0.48
C ASN A 55 -3.61 3.23 0.40
N ARG A 56 -3.47 2.34 -0.59
CA ARG A 56 -4.21 1.06 -0.60
C ARG A 56 -3.72 0.15 0.52
N GLN A 57 -4.64 -0.37 1.31
CA GLN A 57 -4.39 -1.30 2.40
C GLN A 57 -5.42 -2.43 2.40
N LEU A 58 -4.94 -3.66 2.61
CA LEU A 58 -5.79 -4.80 2.92
C LEU A 58 -6.02 -4.85 4.44
N LYS A 59 -7.27 -4.67 4.87
CA LYS A 59 -7.66 -4.75 6.28
C LYS A 59 -8.22 -6.12 6.59
N VAL A 60 -7.65 -6.77 7.60
CA VAL A 60 -8.10 -8.08 8.08
C VAL A 60 -8.86 -7.88 9.39
N VAL A 61 -10.16 -8.19 9.37
CA VAL A 61 -11.06 -8.07 10.52
C VAL A 61 -11.36 -9.47 11.06
N LEU A 62 -10.79 -9.81 12.22
CA LEU A 62 -10.93 -11.14 12.82
C LEU A 62 -12.32 -11.34 13.45
N ASP A 63 -12.89 -12.52 13.24
CA ASP A 63 -14.15 -12.96 13.84
C ASP A 63 -13.88 -13.85 15.05
N LYS A 64 -14.13 -13.32 16.25
CA LYS A 64 -13.87 -14.02 17.52
C LYS A 64 -14.69 -15.32 17.68
N GLY A 65 -15.92 -15.35 17.16
CA GLY A 65 -16.78 -16.52 17.26
C GLY A 65 -16.22 -17.67 16.43
N LYS A 66 -15.89 -17.40 15.16
CA LYS A 66 -15.33 -18.40 14.25
C LYS A 66 -13.93 -18.88 14.66
N MET A 67 -13.11 -17.97 15.19
CA MET A 67 -11.82 -18.34 15.77
C MET A 67 -11.97 -19.31 16.95
N ALA A 68 -12.95 -19.08 17.84
CA ALA A 68 -13.20 -19.96 18.96
C ALA A 68 -13.73 -21.34 18.52
N GLU A 69 -14.62 -21.38 17.53
CA GLU A 69 -15.14 -22.63 16.95
C GLU A 69 -14.03 -23.47 16.32
N LEU A 70 -13.10 -22.84 15.62
CA LEU A 70 -12.00 -23.51 14.93
C LEU A 70 -10.73 -23.65 15.80
N GLN A 71 -10.77 -23.20 17.06
CA GLN A 71 -9.64 -23.22 17.99
C GLN A 71 -8.37 -22.56 17.43
N VAL A 72 -8.54 -21.43 16.72
CA VAL A 72 -7.44 -20.67 16.13
C VAL A 72 -7.16 -19.43 16.97
N ASP A 73 -5.90 -19.22 17.31
CA ASP A 73 -5.45 -18.10 18.12
C ASP A 73 -5.12 -16.85 17.27
N PRO A 74 -5.57 -15.65 17.66
CA PRO A 74 -5.30 -14.40 16.94
C PRO A 74 -3.81 -14.11 16.72
N LEU A 75 -2.94 -14.43 17.69
CA LEU A 75 -1.50 -14.18 17.57
C LEU A 75 -0.89 -15.08 16.50
N SER A 76 -1.36 -16.33 16.41
CA SER A 76 -0.95 -17.28 15.36
C SER A 76 -1.35 -16.79 13.96
N ILE A 77 -2.54 -16.21 13.82
CA ILE A 77 -2.99 -15.59 12.55
C ILE A 77 -2.06 -14.43 12.18
N MET A 78 -1.75 -13.54 13.12
CA MET A 78 -0.85 -12.41 12.88
C MET A 78 0.55 -12.87 12.45
N GLN A 79 1.10 -13.88 13.12
CA GLN A 79 2.40 -14.45 12.77
C GLN A 79 2.38 -15.07 11.36
N MET A 80 1.31 -15.76 10.96
CA MET A 80 1.21 -16.30 9.60
C MET A 80 1.10 -15.23 8.53
N ILE A 81 0.32 -14.18 8.78
CA ILE A 81 0.25 -13.05 7.85
C ILE A 81 1.63 -12.41 7.71
N GLN A 82 2.35 -12.17 8.82
CA GLN A 82 3.69 -11.59 8.77
C GLN A 82 4.71 -12.49 8.07
N ALA A 83 4.68 -13.80 8.35
CA ALA A 83 5.59 -14.77 7.73
C ALA A 83 5.38 -14.88 6.22
N ASN A 84 4.13 -14.76 5.74
CA ASN A 84 3.80 -14.85 4.31
C ASN A 84 3.86 -13.51 3.57
N ASN A 85 3.84 -12.38 4.31
CA ASN A 85 4.10 -11.06 3.74
C ASN A 85 5.61 -10.77 3.57
N GLY A 86 6.49 -11.61 4.15
CA GLY A 86 7.93 -11.59 3.92
C GLY A 86 8.32 -12.38 2.68
N SER A 87 9.19 -11.81 1.83
CA SER A 87 9.70 -12.47 0.63
C SER A 87 10.30 -13.85 0.93
N SER A 88 9.72 -14.92 0.40
CA SER A 88 10.35 -16.24 0.37
C SER A 88 11.32 -16.28 -0.82
N GLN A 89 12.57 -15.90 -0.59
CA GLN A 89 13.64 -16.17 -1.55
C GLN A 89 13.94 -17.66 -1.50
N SER A 90 13.41 -18.40 -2.46
CA SER A 90 13.70 -19.81 -2.59
C SER A 90 14.95 -19.98 -3.45
N GLY A 91 15.79 -20.96 -3.06
CA GLY A 91 17.17 -21.07 -3.51
C GLY A 91 17.35 -21.42 -4.99
N LYS A 92 18.61 -21.58 -5.37
CA LYS A 92 19.04 -22.01 -6.70
C LYS A 92 19.09 -23.54 -6.73
N PHE A 93 18.44 -24.16 -7.71
CA PHE A 93 18.60 -25.58 -8.01
C PHE A 93 19.48 -25.72 -9.25
N ASN A 94 20.57 -26.50 -9.17
CA ASN A 94 21.50 -26.68 -10.28
C ASN A 94 21.34 -28.10 -10.84
N SER A 95 21.04 -28.22 -12.13
CA SER A 95 20.94 -29.50 -12.83
C SER A 95 21.47 -29.34 -14.25
N ASN A 96 22.40 -30.22 -14.65
CA ASN A 96 23.04 -30.22 -15.98
C ASN A 96 23.58 -28.83 -16.42
N ASP A 97 24.44 -28.20 -15.61
CA ASP A 97 25.03 -26.88 -15.89
C ASP A 97 24.00 -25.75 -16.12
N THR A 98 22.75 -25.94 -15.69
CA THR A 98 21.68 -24.95 -15.77
C THR A 98 21.20 -24.60 -14.37
N GLU A 99 21.32 -23.32 -14.01
CA GLU A 99 20.82 -22.78 -12.76
C GLU A 99 19.33 -22.44 -12.90
N TYR A 100 18.48 -23.15 -12.19
CA TYR A 100 17.06 -22.84 -12.07
C TYR A 100 16.83 -22.06 -10.77
N LEU A 101 16.36 -20.83 -10.91
CA LEU A 101 15.85 -20.07 -9.77
C LEU A 101 14.46 -20.59 -9.44
N LEU A 102 14.32 -21.38 -8.37
CA LEU A 102 12.99 -21.72 -7.86
C LEU A 102 12.53 -20.59 -6.95
N THR A 103 11.38 -19.99 -7.23
CA THR A 103 10.67 -19.12 -6.28
C THR A 103 9.50 -19.91 -5.70
N THR A 104 9.52 -20.21 -4.40
CA THR A 104 8.38 -20.84 -3.72
C THR A 104 7.66 -19.78 -2.88
N GLY A 105 6.34 -19.71 -3.04
CA GLY A 105 5.50 -18.67 -2.45
C GLY A 105 5.01 -17.65 -3.48
N LYS A 106 3.75 -17.26 -3.35
CA LYS A 106 3.18 -16.10 -4.05
C LYS A 106 3.19 -14.93 -3.08
N PHE A 107 3.55 -13.73 -3.55
CA PHE A 107 3.30 -12.52 -2.78
C PHE A 107 1.80 -12.39 -2.50
N LEU A 108 1.45 -11.93 -1.31
CA LEU A 108 0.10 -11.51 -0.98
C LEU A 108 -0.19 -10.19 -1.71
N SER A 109 -0.48 -10.27 -3.01
CA SER A 109 -0.70 -9.09 -3.87
C SER A 109 -2.18 -8.72 -3.97
N THR A 110 -3.06 -9.72 -3.88
CA THR A 110 -4.51 -9.55 -4.00
C THR A 110 -5.24 -9.86 -2.71
N SER A 111 -6.45 -9.32 -2.55
CA SER A 111 -7.30 -9.67 -1.42
C SER A 111 -7.63 -11.16 -1.38
N ASP A 112 -7.68 -11.83 -2.54
CA ASP A 112 -7.95 -13.25 -2.64
C ASP A 112 -6.76 -14.12 -2.23
N ASP A 113 -5.53 -13.69 -2.49
CA ASP A 113 -4.33 -14.36 -1.95
C ASP A 113 -4.37 -14.33 -0.41
N VAL A 114 -4.71 -13.18 0.18
CA VAL A 114 -4.82 -13.01 1.63
C VAL A 114 -5.94 -13.88 2.21
N LYS A 115 -7.12 -13.91 1.57
CA LYS A 115 -8.27 -14.75 2.01
C LYS A 115 -7.94 -16.24 2.02
N ASN A 116 -7.13 -16.71 1.06
CA ASN A 116 -6.75 -18.11 0.92
C ASN A 116 -5.45 -18.48 1.67
N LEU A 117 -4.95 -17.57 2.51
CA LEU A 117 -3.83 -17.87 3.41
C LEU A 117 -4.25 -18.91 4.45
N VAL A 118 -3.45 -19.96 4.64
CA VAL A 118 -3.63 -20.91 5.73
C VAL A 118 -3.07 -20.29 7.02
N VAL A 119 -3.91 -20.18 8.03
CA VAL A 119 -3.61 -19.47 9.29
C VAL A 119 -3.55 -20.39 10.51
N GLY A 120 -3.85 -21.68 10.32
CA GLY A 120 -3.78 -22.69 11.36
C GLY A 120 -4.34 -24.02 10.90
N THR A 121 -4.51 -24.92 11.85
CA THR A 121 -5.12 -26.24 11.63
C THR A 121 -6.13 -26.53 12.72
N SER A 122 -7.29 -27.05 12.36
CA SER A 122 -8.33 -27.49 13.30
C SER A 122 -8.79 -28.89 12.92
N GLN A 123 -8.83 -29.81 13.88
CA GLN A 123 -9.22 -31.21 13.64
C GLN A 123 -8.47 -31.85 12.45
N ASN A 124 -7.17 -31.60 12.34
CA ASN A 124 -6.31 -32.09 11.26
C ASN A 124 -6.64 -31.55 9.84
N MET A 125 -7.48 -30.52 9.75
CA MET A 125 -7.81 -29.80 8.51
C MET A 125 -7.20 -28.38 8.51
N PRO A 126 -6.71 -27.87 7.37
CA PRO A 126 -6.20 -26.51 7.28
C PRO A 126 -7.33 -25.49 7.44
N VAL A 127 -7.06 -24.43 8.21
CA VAL A 127 -7.97 -23.30 8.39
C VAL A 127 -7.46 -22.12 7.56
N TYR A 128 -8.30 -21.62 6.66
CA TYR A 128 -8.03 -20.46 5.82
C TYR A 128 -8.46 -19.16 6.51
N LEU A 129 -7.78 -18.05 6.22
CA LEU A 129 -8.07 -16.75 6.81
C LEU A 129 -9.54 -16.34 6.58
N LYS A 130 -10.09 -16.58 5.39
CA LYS A 130 -11.51 -16.31 5.08
C LYS A 130 -12.52 -17.01 5.98
N GLN A 131 -12.12 -18.09 6.66
CA GLN A 131 -13.00 -18.82 7.59
C GLN A 131 -13.07 -18.14 8.96
N VAL A 132 -12.06 -17.33 9.31
CA VAL A 132 -11.94 -16.71 10.65
C VAL A 132 -11.82 -15.19 10.60
N ALA A 133 -11.83 -14.58 9.42
CA ALA A 133 -11.69 -13.15 9.22
C ALA A 133 -12.33 -12.67 7.91
N THR A 134 -12.74 -11.40 7.91
CA THR A 134 -13.12 -10.66 6.69
C THR A 134 -11.93 -9.85 6.20
N VAL A 135 -11.65 -9.90 4.89
CA VAL A 135 -10.58 -9.15 4.26
C VAL A 135 -11.20 -8.05 3.39
N GLU A 136 -10.98 -6.81 3.77
CA GLU A 136 -11.45 -5.61 3.06
C GLU A 136 -10.28 -4.99 2.29
N ASP A 137 -10.50 -4.62 1.04
CA ASP A 137 -9.54 -3.92 0.19
C ASP A 137 -10.00 -2.47 0.02
N GLY A 138 -9.14 -1.52 0.38
CA GLY A 138 -9.50 -0.11 0.30
C GLY A 138 -8.45 0.83 0.86
N PRO A 139 -8.82 2.07 1.15
CA PRO A 139 -7.89 3.06 1.69
C PRO A 139 -7.47 2.72 3.12
N GLU A 140 -6.23 3.05 3.44
CA GLU A 140 -5.70 3.02 4.82
C GLU A 140 -6.49 3.95 5.74
N SER A 141 -6.33 3.76 7.05
CA SER A 141 -6.86 4.72 8.03
C SER A 141 -6.20 6.09 7.84
N PRO A 142 -6.96 7.21 7.88
CA PRO A 142 -6.39 8.53 7.62
C PRO A 142 -5.29 8.89 8.63
N ALA A 143 -4.05 9.00 8.15
CA ALA A 143 -2.92 9.46 8.95
C ALA A 143 -2.61 10.95 8.73
N ASN A 144 -2.85 11.44 7.50
CA ASN A 144 -2.58 12.81 7.09
C ASN A 144 -3.65 13.27 6.10
N TYR A 145 -3.89 14.57 6.04
CA TYR A 145 -4.78 15.20 5.06
C TYR A 145 -4.00 16.24 4.26
N VAL A 146 -4.21 16.25 2.95
CA VAL A 146 -3.68 17.26 2.03
C VAL A 146 -4.85 17.77 1.22
N SER A 147 -5.02 19.09 1.23
CA SER A 147 -6.09 19.78 0.52
C SER A 147 -5.53 20.86 -0.40
N PHE A 148 -6.28 21.16 -1.44
CA PHE A 148 -6.05 22.28 -2.34
C PHE A 148 -7.22 23.25 -2.23
N GLY A 149 -6.93 24.55 -2.17
CA GLY A 149 -7.94 25.59 -2.11
C GLY A 149 -7.44 26.85 -2.82
N TYR A 150 -8.37 27.57 -3.42
CA TYR A 150 -8.08 28.85 -4.06
C TYR A 150 -8.06 29.98 -3.02
N GLY A 151 -7.10 30.89 -3.15
CA GLY A 151 -7.06 32.07 -2.29
C GLY A 151 -8.20 33.04 -2.60
N ASN A 152 -8.72 33.73 -1.58
CA ASN A 152 -9.85 34.67 -1.69
C ASN A 152 -9.64 35.82 -2.70
N GLY A 153 -8.39 36.10 -3.11
CA GLY A 153 -8.06 37.14 -4.10
C GLY A 153 -8.02 36.65 -5.56
N THR A 154 -8.23 35.37 -5.82
CA THR A 154 -8.23 34.77 -7.17
C THR A 154 -9.64 34.77 -7.75
N THR A 155 -9.78 34.95 -9.07
CA THR A 155 -11.08 34.90 -9.75
C THR A 155 -11.72 33.52 -9.60
N GLU A 156 -10.89 32.49 -9.52
CA GLU A 156 -11.24 31.09 -9.31
C GLU A 156 -11.78 30.82 -7.90
N GLY A 157 -11.34 31.57 -6.88
CA GLY A 157 -11.86 31.47 -5.51
C GLY A 157 -13.35 31.82 -5.37
N GLN A 158 -13.92 32.53 -6.34
CA GLN A 158 -15.38 32.76 -6.38
C GLN A 158 -16.17 31.55 -6.88
N ASN A 159 -15.56 30.74 -7.75
CA ASN A 159 -16.17 29.54 -8.34
C ASN A 159 -15.92 28.29 -7.50
N PHE A 160 -14.78 28.23 -6.80
CA PHE A 160 -14.33 27.09 -6.01
C PHE A 160 -14.15 27.49 -4.54
N LYS A 161 -15.27 27.48 -3.79
CA LYS A 161 -15.35 27.99 -2.40
C LYS A 161 -14.86 27.01 -1.33
N SER A 162 -14.40 25.81 -1.71
CA SER A 162 -14.11 24.72 -0.78
C SER A 162 -12.67 24.23 -0.90
N GLU A 163 -12.20 23.58 0.17
CA GLU A 163 -10.99 22.77 0.11
C GLU A 163 -11.30 21.44 -0.57
N TYR A 164 -10.47 21.08 -1.55
CA TYR A 164 -10.58 19.86 -2.33
C TYR A 164 -9.51 18.86 -1.89
N PRO A 165 -9.80 17.55 -1.88
CA PRO A 165 -8.79 16.52 -1.73
C PRO A 165 -7.66 16.73 -2.74
N ALA A 166 -6.42 16.60 -2.26
CA ALA A 166 -5.26 16.80 -3.11
C ALA A 166 -4.11 15.84 -2.78
N VAL A 167 -3.30 15.57 -3.80
CA VAL A 167 -2.11 14.75 -3.73
C VAL A 167 -0.99 15.46 -4.50
N THR A 168 0.19 15.59 -3.90
CA THR A 168 1.34 16.25 -4.51
C THR A 168 2.43 15.25 -4.86
N ILE A 169 2.87 15.25 -6.11
CA ILE A 169 4.04 14.51 -6.58
C ILE A 169 5.23 15.45 -6.53
N SER A 170 6.25 15.10 -5.73
CA SER A 170 7.54 15.78 -5.74
C SER A 170 8.52 15.01 -6.61
N VAL A 171 9.26 15.73 -7.46
CA VAL A 171 10.25 15.19 -8.39
C VAL A 171 11.61 15.82 -8.09
N SER A 172 12.65 14.98 -7.98
CA SER A 172 14.06 15.35 -7.92
C SER A 172 14.94 14.46 -8.78
#